data_AF-A0A661PIM7-F1
#
_entry.id   AF-A0A661PIM7-F1
#
_cell.length_a   1.000
_cell.length_b   1.000
_cell.length_c   1.000
_cell.angle_alpha   90.00
_cell.angle_beta   90.00
_cell.angle_gamma   90.00
#
_symmetry.space_group_name_H-M   'P 1'
#
loop_
_entity.id
_entity.type
_entity.pdbx_description
1 polymer ?
#
loop_
_entity_poly.entity_id
_entity_poly.type
_entity_poly.pdbx_seq_one_letter_code
_entity_poly.pdbx_strand_id
1 'polypeptide(L)'
;MKLCQNRMSLVAWVALCAAALMSQGCGPTAPARDVDQAVVGDTPAAPADPFAITGELQTEQLAASAPSYPLVRRELPAAPPGLWAPPATCRAFEARKAGSNPSCIDPSSAHGSLDAALALSDPSERDEALLALEPCKHLSMGMVRALRAELAPPECGDVIVGALVREPPADMPGVIYDALVGLALSGRLSRAAVSPPQLEPPYTKESVTKYIDSAMGAWVKQQATAIQVLAIIGAKLRHYGKAVVAVEAGLAEMRFIDAVRKVPVPEEIAKFDEAKETYYQRLESQLEARKRRGRDAALVGLGQLAQVGVIRGLRVDRARAILSRMYGGSPINALDGLQLPPLQPAGATTAEQRLAARLPTFYAGLTLQADAVKEPMMLRMIIEKGLPIAHRIALGKTELSPALRLLYARGRFELAQNYWRSVDVDEAIGLLSEWPADRQRPPEASLLLALGIALHGGPANAAEMMVRAPLADLRIGNVVALDALADDGGKLATMAAFDAALIKQLSAPATANADYWRDVAARFRKAAGLMQDVHDKADAEQRASEADQTAAAIEPGAGD
;
A
#
# COMPACT_ATOMS: atom_id res chain seq x y z
N MET A 1 -39.45 25.21 24.78
CA MET A 1 -39.46 25.33 23.29
C MET A 1 -38.52 26.40 22.72
N LYS A 2 -38.19 27.51 23.40
CA LYS A 2 -37.19 28.50 22.89
C LYS A 2 -35.70 28.06 22.93
N LEU A 3 -35.38 26.94 23.57
CA LEU A 3 -34.02 26.36 23.62
C LEU A 3 -33.69 25.42 22.43
N CYS A 4 -34.68 24.96 21.66
CA CYS A 4 -34.45 24.11 20.48
C CYS A 4 -34.13 24.91 19.21
N GLN A 5 -34.62 26.14 19.07
CA GLN A 5 -34.38 26.97 17.88
C GLN A 5 -32.96 27.57 17.81
N ASN A 6 -32.27 27.74 18.95
CA ASN A 6 -30.90 28.28 19.01
C ASN A 6 -29.77 27.23 18.91
N ARG A 7 -30.11 25.94 18.82
CA ARG A 7 -29.15 24.84 18.55
C ARG A 7 -28.79 24.69 17.07
N MET A 8 -29.59 25.24 16.14
CA MET A 8 -29.33 25.13 14.69
C MET A 8 -28.27 26.10 14.15
N SER A 9 -27.98 27.21 14.85
CA SER A 9 -27.13 28.29 14.31
C SER A 9 -25.62 27.97 14.30
N LEU A 10 -25.06 27.27 15.30
CA LEU A 10 -23.63 26.91 15.26
C LEU A 10 -23.34 25.75 14.30
N VAL A 11 -24.31 24.84 14.23
CA VAL A 11 -24.17 23.57 13.51
C VAL A 11 -24.40 23.74 12.00
N ALA A 12 -25.17 24.75 11.60
CA ALA A 12 -25.29 25.17 10.21
C ALA A 12 -24.03 25.91 9.68
N TRP A 13 -23.15 26.40 10.56
CA TRP A 13 -21.97 27.17 10.17
C TRP A 13 -20.72 26.32 9.90
N VAL A 14 -20.52 25.22 10.64
CA VAL A 14 -19.55 24.18 10.24
C VAL A 14 -19.93 23.60 8.86
N ALA A 15 -21.24 23.55 8.55
CA ALA A 15 -21.75 23.16 7.24
C ALA A 15 -21.42 24.16 6.11
N LEU A 16 -21.32 25.47 6.38
CA LEU A 16 -21.01 26.47 5.35
C LEU A 16 -19.53 26.47 4.94
N CYS A 17 -18.61 26.14 5.85
CA CYS A 17 -17.19 25.96 5.51
C CYS A 17 -16.91 24.61 4.81
N ALA A 18 -17.72 23.59 5.05
CA ALA A 18 -17.65 22.32 4.32
C ALA A 18 -18.35 22.37 2.94
N ALA A 19 -19.44 23.14 2.80
CA ALA A 19 -20.23 23.26 1.57
C ALA A 19 -19.55 24.12 0.49
N ALA A 20 -18.73 25.11 0.86
CA ALA A 20 -18.08 26.02 -0.10
C ALA A 20 -17.04 25.38 -1.04
N LEU A 21 -16.79 24.07 -0.93
CA LEU A 21 -15.92 23.29 -1.81
C LEU A 21 -16.58 21.99 -2.31
N MET A 22 -17.89 21.83 -2.10
CA MET A 22 -18.66 20.65 -2.52
C MET A 22 -19.16 20.72 -3.98
N SER A 23 -18.86 21.80 -4.73
CA SER A 23 -19.20 21.91 -6.15
C SER A 23 -17.97 21.78 -7.06
N GLN A 24 -17.66 20.54 -7.43
CA GLN A 24 -17.17 20.10 -8.75
C GLN A 24 -16.65 18.66 -8.63
N GLY A 25 -17.60 17.72 -8.63
CA GLY A 25 -17.31 16.30 -8.81
C GLY A 25 -16.97 16.04 -10.27
N CYS A 26 -15.68 16.05 -10.59
CA CYS A 26 -15.11 15.34 -11.74
C CYS A 26 -13.91 14.54 -11.23
N GLY A 27 -14.19 13.55 -10.39
CA GLY A 27 -13.30 12.42 -10.18
C GLY A 27 -13.68 11.32 -11.19
N PRO A 28 -12.72 10.60 -11.78
CA PRO A 28 -13.05 9.47 -12.64
C PRO A 28 -13.84 8.44 -11.83
N THR A 29 -15.10 8.26 -12.18
CA THR A 29 -15.91 7.15 -11.69
C THR A 29 -15.25 5.88 -12.22
N ALA A 30 -14.81 5.00 -11.32
CA ALA A 30 -14.48 3.64 -11.72
C ALA A 30 -15.73 3.04 -12.39
N PRO A 31 -15.60 2.37 -13.55
CA PRO A 31 -16.75 1.75 -14.20
C PRO A 31 -17.35 0.73 -13.24
N ALA A 32 -18.63 0.90 -12.91
CA ALA A 32 -19.42 -0.14 -12.29
C ALA A 32 -19.47 -1.31 -13.28
N ARG A 33 -18.89 -2.45 -12.91
CA ARG A 33 -19.09 -3.72 -13.61
C ARG A 33 -20.33 -4.35 -13.01
N ASP A 34 -21.22 -4.83 -13.88
CA ASP A 34 -22.35 -5.67 -13.48
C ASP A 34 -21.83 -6.85 -12.65
N VAL A 35 -22.37 -6.98 -11.46
CA VAL A 35 -22.12 -8.11 -10.57
C VAL A 35 -23.02 -9.23 -11.04
N ASP A 36 -22.48 -10.14 -11.84
CA ASP A 36 -23.14 -11.41 -12.11
C ASP A 36 -23.39 -12.13 -10.78
N GLN A 37 -24.65 -12.52 -10.58
CA GLN A 37 -25.14 -13.20 -9.39
C GLN A 37 -24.32 -14.46 -9.11
N ALA A 38 -23.91 -14.62 -7.85
CA ALA A 38 -23.22 -15.80 -7.37
C ALA A 38 -24.13 -17.04 -7.50
N VAL A 39 -23.71 -17.99 -8.33
CA VAL A 39 -24.21 -19.36 -8.27
C VAL A 39 -23.59 -19.98 -7.02
N VAL A 40 -24.41 -20.19 -5.99
CA VAL A 40 -24.09 -21.06 -4.86
C VAL A 40 -24.07 -22.48 -5.42
N GLY A 41 -22.87 -22.96 -5.75
CA GLY A 41 -22.65 -24.32 -6.22
C GLY A 41 -22.63 -25.30 -5.06
N ASP A 42 -23.43 -26.36 -5.19
CA ASP A 42 -23.39 -27.56 -4.37
C ASP A 42 -21.95 -28.07 -4.17
N THR A 43 -21.67 -28.59 -2.98
CA THR A 43 -20.38 -29.15 -2.58
C THR A 43 -19.98 -30.27 -3.55
N PRO A 44 -18.92 -30.13 -4.37
CA PRO A 44 -18.42 -31.23 -5.18
C PRO A 44 -17.84 -32.31 -4.27
N ALA A 45 -18.02 -33.58 -4.64
CA ALA A 45 -17.27 -34.68 -4.04
C ALA A 45 -15.78 -34.34 -3.99
N ALA A 46 -15.11 -34.65 -2.87
CA ALA A 46 -13.71 -34.31 -2.65
C ALA A 46 -12.86 -34.71 -3.88
N PRO A 47 -12.06 -33.78 -4.46
CA PRO A 47 -11.20 -34.13 -5.58
C PRO A 47 -10.21 -35.21 -5.13
N ALA A 48 -9.95 -36.19 -6.00
CA ALA A 48 -8.98 -37.26 -5.74
C ALA A 48 -7.54 -36.73 -5.55
N ASP A 49 -7.28 -35.48 -5.99
CA ASP A 49 -6.05 -34.73 -5.75
C ASP A 49 -6.37 -33.45 -4.94
N PRO A 50 -5.84 -33.29 -3.71
CA PRO A 50 -6.06 -32.09 -2.91
C PRO A 50 -5.48 -30.81 -3.55
N PHE A 51 -4.59 -30.93 -4.54
CA PHE A 51 -4.01 -29.82 -5.29
C PHE A 51 -4.70 -29.55 -6.64
N ALA A 52 -5.86 -30.17 -6.90
CA ALA A 52 -6.61 -29.90 -8.11
C ALA A 52 -7.03 -28.43 -8.20
N ILE A 53 -6.65 -27.77 -9.30
CA ILE A 53 -7.02 -26.38 -9.59
C ILE A 53 -8.39 -26.40 -10.28
N THR A 54 -9.33 -25.62 -9.75
CA THR A 54 -10.67 -25.44 -10.34
C THR A 54 -10.82 -24.00 -10.82
N GLY A 55 -11.41 -23.81 -12.00
CA GLY A 55 -11.51 -22.48 -12.63
C GLY A 55 -10.36 -22.16 -13.59
N GLU A 56 -10.48 -21.03 -14.28
CA GLU A 56 -9.47 -20.53 -15.21
C GLU A 56 -8.49 -19.61 -14.47
N LEU A 57 -7.20 -19.84 -14.66
CA LEU A 57 -6.15 -18.99 -14.10
C LEU A 57 -5.99 -17.73 -14.95
N GLN A 58 -5.98 -16.57 -14.29
CA GLN A 58 -5.64 -15.31 -14.94
C GLN A 58 -4.14 -15.23 -15.20
N THR A 59 -3.77 -14.68 -16.37
CA THR A 59 -2.38 -14.34 -16.69
C THR A 59 -2.24 -12.82 -16.70
N GLU A 60 -1.14 -12.32 -16.13
CA GLU A 60 -0.84 -10.90 -16.17
C GLU A 60 -0.51 -10.47 -17.59
N GLN A 61 -1.34 -9.57 -18.13
CA GLN A 61 -1.08 -8.94 -19.41
C GLN A 61 0.01 -7.87 -19.26
N LEU A 62 1.26 -8.27 -19.49
CA LEU A 62 2.40 -7.36 -19.54
C LEU A 62 2.62 -6.83 -20.95
N ALA A 63 2.97 -5.55 -21.05
CA ALA A 63 3.45 -4.98 -22.30
C ALA A 63 4.76 -5.68 -22.74
N ALA A 64 5.06 -5.65 -24.03
CA ALA A 64 6.27 -6.29 -24.58
C ALA A 64 7.58 -5.74 -24.01
N SER A 65 7.55 -4.49 -23.52
CA SER A 65 8.66 -3.76 -22.91
C SER A 65 8.21 -3.01 -21.65
N ALA A 66 9.17 -2.65 -20.80
CA ALA A 66 8.91 -1.79 -19.67
C ALA A 66 8.35 -0.42 -20.12
N PRO A 67 7.58 0.28 -19.26
CA PRO A 67 7.05 1.59 -19.57
C PRO A 67 8.18 2.56 -19.94
N SER A 68 8.11 3.06 -21.16
CA SER A 68 8.97 4.13 -21.66
C SER A 68 8.09 5.05 -22.51
N TYR A 69 8.25 6.35 -22.32
CA TYR A 69 7.50 7.35 -23.06
C TYR A 69 8.31 8.65 -23.13
N PRO A 70 8.09 9.47 -24.17
CA PRO A 70 8.80 10.73 -24.32
C PRO A 70 8.49 11.68 -23.16
N LEU A 71 9.45 12.57 -22.90
CA LEU A 71 9.25 13.70 -22.00
C LEU A 71 8.04 14.53 -22.47
N VAL A 72 7.05 14.66 -21.60
CA VAL A 72 5.97 15.64 -21.77
C VAL A 72 6.16 16.66 -20.68
N ARG A 73 6.69 17.84 -21.03
CA ARG A 73 6.90 18.92 -20.07
C ARG A 73 5.57 19.31 -19.45
N ARG A 74 5.57 19.43 -18.14
CA ARG A 74 4.42 19.87 -17.35
C ARG A 74 4.85 21.08 -16.57
N GLU A 75 4.00 22.10 -16.57
CA GLU A 75 4.22 23.21 -15.68
C GLU A 75 4.09 22.71 -14.23
N LEU A 76 5.15 22.87 -13.45
CA LEU A 76 5.10 22.76 -12.00
C LEU A 76 4.68 24.14 -11.48
N PRO A 77 3.41 24.37 -11.15
CA PRO A 77 2.95 25.71 -10.79
C PRO A 77 3.65 26.21 -9.54
N ALA A 78 3.49 27.48 -9.19
CA ALA A 78 3.85 27.96 -7.86
C ALA A 78 3.12 27.15 -6.78
N ALA A 79 3.69 27.09 -5.57
CA ALA A 79 2.99 26.48 -4.44
C ALA A 79 1.68 27.24 -4.19
N PRO A 80 0.52 26.54 -4.10
CA PRO A 80 -0.74 27.18 -3.75
C PRO A 80 -0.66 28.03 -2.47
N PRO A 81 -1.44 29.13 -2.37
CA PRO A 81 -1.51 29.93 -1.15
C PRO A 81 -1.88 29.10 0.08
N GLY A 82 -1.30 29.43 1.23
CA GLY A 82 -1.56 28.77 2.50
C GLY A 82 -0.73 27.50 2.74
N LEU A 83 0.01 27.00 1.75
CA LEU A 83 1.00 25.96 2.02
C LEU A 83 2.18 26.51 2.80
N TRP A 84 2.65 25.74 3.78
CA TRP A 84 3.87 26.06 4.49
C TRP A 84 5.07 26.02 3.54
N ALA A 85 5.98 26.97 3.75
CA ALA A 85 7.27 26.94 3.08
C ALA A 85 8.03 25.66 3.45
N PRO A 86 8.91 25.16 2.56
CA PRO A 86 9.82 24.09 2.93
C PRO A 86 10.58 24.44 4.22
N PRO A 87 10.72 23.50 5.17
CA PRO A 87 11.54 23.72 6.36
C PRO A 87 12.94 24.22 6.02
N ALA A 88 13.53 25.03 6.90
CA ALA A 88 14.87 25.58 6.69
C ALA A 88 15.93 24.48 6.49
N THR A 89 15.74 23.31 7.10
CA THR A 89 16.58 22.11 6.92
C THR A 89 16.64 21.64 5.47
N CYS A 90 15.60 21.87 4.66
CA CYS A 90 15.60 21.49 3.25
C CYS A 90 16.63 22.28 2.41
N ARG A 91 17.04 23.48 2.86
CA ARG A 91 18.07 24.28 2.16
C ARG A 91 19.42 23.57 2.11
N ALA A 92 19.70 22.68 3.06
CA ALA A 92 20.93 21.90 3.07
C ALA A 92 21.08 21.05 1.80
N PHE A 93 19.98 20.54 1.23
CA PHE A 93 20.02 19.73 0.01
C PHE A 93 20.29 20.54 -1.26
N GLU A 94 19.83 21.79 -1.29
CA GLU A 94 20.04 22.71 -2.42
C GLU A 94 21.45 23.31 -2.39
N ALA A 95 21.93 23.69 -1.19
CA ALA A 95 23.25 24.28 -1.02
C ALA A 95 24.40 23.26 -1.02
N ARG A 96 24.08 21.95 -0.99
CA ARG A 96 25.08 20.89 -0.95
C ARG A 96 25.94 20.91 -2.19
N LYS A 97 27.25 20.75 -2.00
CA LYS A 97 28.21 20.55 -3.08
C LYS A 97 28.45 19.07 -3.26
N ALA A 98 28.70 18.66 -4.51
CA ALA A 98 29.14 17.30 -4.78
C ALA A 98 30.44 17.02 -4.01
N GLY A 99 30.52 15.83 -3.41
CA GLY A 99 31.75 15.32 -2.82
C GLY A 99 32.78 14.92 -3.88
N SER A 100 33.70 14.03 -3.52
CA SER A 100 34.70 13.49 -4.46
C SER A 100 34.07 12.85 -5.70
N ASN A 101 34.70 13.06 -6.87
CA ASN A 101 34.23 12.49 -8.13
C ASN A 101 34.19 10.95 -8.05
N PRO A 102 33.02 10.33 -8.25
CA PRO A 102 32.89 8.88 -8.24
C PRO A 102 33.49 8.25 -9.50
N SER A 103 33.83 6.96 -9.42
CA SER A 103 34.21 6.20 -10.61
C SER A 103 32.96 5.89 -11.44
N CYS A 104 32.85 6.50 -12.61
CA CYS A 104 31.73 6.32 -13.54
C CYS A 104 32.23 6.12 -14.98
N ILE A 105 33.31 5.35 -15.12
CA ILE A 105 33.97 5.09 -16.41
C ILE A 105 33.12 4.14 -17.26
N ASP A 106 32.51 3.16 -16.61
CA ASP A 106 31.72 2.08 -17.20
C ASP A 106 30.48 1.77 -16.33
N PRO A 107 29.53 0.96 -16.80
CA PRO A 107 28.34 0.62 -16.02
C PRO A 107 28.63 -0.03 -14.67
N SER A 108 29.64 -0.92 -14.59
CA SER A 108 29.98 -1.62 -13.35
C SER A 108 30.58 -0.66 -12.32
N SER A 109 31.49 0.23 -12.72
CA SER A 109 32.04 1.24 -11.82
C SER A 109 30.98 2.25 -11.34
N ALA A 110 30.04 2.64 -12.21
CA ALA A 110 28.92 3.48 -11.81
C ALA A 110 28.00 2.79 -10.78
N HIS A 111 27.69 1.51 -10.98
CA HIS A 111 26.93 0.71 -10.01
C HIS A 111 27.68 0.53 -8.70
N GLY A 112 28.99 0.27 -8.73
CA GLY A 112 29.82 0.19 -7.54
C GLY A 112 29.81 1.49 -6.74
N SER A 113 29.88 2.64 -7.40
CA SER A 113 29.81 3.95 -6.74
C SER A 113 28.42 4.25 -6.18
N LEU A 114 27.34 3.86 -6.88
CA LEU A 114 25.97 3.95 -6.37
C LEU A 114 25.76 3.05 -5.15
N ASP A 115 26.28 1.83 -5.18
CA ASP A 115 26.24 0.89 -4.06
C ASP A 115 26.94 1.45 -2.83
N ALA A 116 28.13 2.03 -3.02
CA ALA A 116 28.88 2.68 -1.96
C ALA A 116 28.12 3.88 -1.35
N ALA A 117 27.52 4.72 -2.19
CA ALA A 117 26.72 5.85 -1.72
C ALA A 117 25.51 5.38 -0.88
N LEU A 118 24.80 4.34 -1.33
CA LEU A 118 23.63 3.80 -0.62
C LEU A 118 23.99 2.99 0.63
N ALA A 119 25.24 2.56 0.77
CA ALA A 119 25.73 1.91 1.98
C ALA A 119 26.00 2.89 3.14
N LEU A 120 26.08 4.20 2.86
CA LEU A 120 26.30 5.21 3.89
C LEU A 120 25.07 5.33 4.81
N SER A 121 25.30 5.16 6.11
CA SER A 121 24.25 5.26 7.13
C SER A 121 23.79 6.70 7.35
N ASP A 122 24.73 7.65 7.37
CA ASP A 122 24.43 9.07 7.59
C ASP A 122 23.68 9.65 6.36
N PRO A 123 22.47 10.21 6.55
CA PRO A 123 21.69 10.76 5.45
C PRO A 123 22.35 11.93 4.72
N SER A 124 23.18 12.73 5.41
CA SER A 124 23.85 13.89 4.85
C SER A 124 25.02 13.44 3.96
N GLU A 125 25.87 12.53 4.44
CA GLU A 125 26.96 11.93 3.67
C GLU A 125 26.42 11.16 2.46
N ARG A 126 25.32 10.41 2.64
CA ARG A 126 24.64 9.70 1.56
C ARG A 126 24.14 10.65 0.47
N ASP A 127 23.49 11.76 0.84
CA ASP A 127 23.03 12.76 -0.14
C ASP A 127 24.20 13.42 -0.90
N GLU A 128 25.33 13.66 -0.22
CA GLU A 128 26.54 14.21 -0.85
C GLU A 128 27.14 13.24 -1.88
N ALA A 129 27.28 11.97 -1.52
CA ALA A 129 27.78 10.92 -2.40
C ALA A 129 26.84 10.71 -3.59
N LEU A 130 25.52 10.73 -3.37
CA LEU A 130 24.54 10.66 -4.44
C LEU A 130 24.61 11.89 -5.36
N LEU A 131 24.72 13.09 -4.82
CA LEU A 131 24.87 14.30 -5.65
C LEU A 131 26.09 14.21 -6.59
N ALA A 132 27.19 13.63 -6.12
CA ALA A 132 28.39 13.43 -6.95
C ALA A 132 28.18 12.45 -8.12
N LEU A 133 27.15 11.59 -8.06
CA LEU A 133 26.79 10.63 -9.11
C LEU A 133 25.87 11.20 -10.20
N GLU A 134 25.28 12.40 -10.01
CA GLU A 134 24.38 12.99 -11.00
C GLU A 134 24.98 13.15 -12.42
N PRO A 135 26.28 13.46 -12.59
CA PRO A 135 26.90 13.55 -13.92
C PRO A 135 27.18 12.20 -14.59
N CYS A 136 26.98 11.07 -13.90
CA CYS A 136 27.37 9.75 -14.41
C CYS A 136 26.50 9.29 -15.58
N LYS A 137 27.11 9.17 -16.77
CA LYS A 137 26.42 8.82 -18.03
C LYS A 137 25.85 7.40 -18.06
N HIS A 138 26.36 6.50 -17.23
CA HIS A 138 25.88 5.12 -17.12
C HIS A 138 24.71 4.96 -16.15
N LEU A 139 24.26 6.05 -15.53
CA LEU A 139 23.01 6.10 -14.77
C LEU A 139 21.98 6.91 -15.57
N SER A 140 20.72 6.48 -15.52
CA SER A 140 19.65 7.18 -16.25
C SER A 140 19.56 8.64 -15.82
N MET A 141 19.48 9.56 -16.79
CA MET A 141 19.45 10.99 -16.52
C MET A 141 18.30 11.37 -15.57
N GLY A 142 18.62 12.12 -14.51
CA GLY A 142 17.67 12.54 -13.49
C GLY A 142 17.32 11.46 -12.44
N MET A 143 17.71 10.20 -12.63
CA MET A 143 17.41 9.11 -11.70
C MET A 143 18.02 9.38 -10.32
N VAL A 144 19.30 9.76 -10.28
CA VAL A 144 20.00 10.04 -9.02
C VAL A 144 19.36 11.19 -8.26
N ARG A 145 18.95 12.25 -8.97
CA ARG A 145 18.21 13.38 -8.37
C ARG A 145 16.87 12.95 -7.79
N ALA A 146 16.14 12.07 -8.49
CA ALA A 146 14.88 11.50 -7.98
C ALA A 146 15.12 10.63 -6.74
N LEU A 147 16.18 9.80 -6.74
CA LEU A 147 16.55 8.96 -5.60
C LEU A 147 16.95 9.80 -4.38
N ARG A 148 17.70 10.89 -4.56
CA ARG A 148 17.99 11.86 -3.49
C ARG A 148 16.70 12.40 -2.86
N ALA A 149 15.73 12.80 -3.68
CA ALA A 149 14.45 13.29 -3.20
C ALA A 149 13.57 12.21 -2.56
N GLU A 150 13.68 10.95 -2.98
CA GLU A 150 12.98 9.81 -2.33
C GLU A 150 13.54 9.50 -0.94
N LEU A 151 14.86 9.62 -0.76
CA LEU A 151 15.56 9.29 0.49
C LEU A 151 15.60 10.46 1.49
N ALA A 152 15.29 11.68 1.04
CA ALA A 152 15.18 12.86 1.88
C ALA A 152 13.83 12.90 2.64
N PRO A 153 13.68 13.77 3.67
CA PRO A 153 12.38 14.05 4.25
C PRO A 153 11.37 14.45 3.14
N PRO A 154 10.15 13.88 3.12
CA PRO A 154 9.21 14.08 2.01
C PRO A 154 8.95 15.55 1.68
N GLU A 155 8.86 16.40 2.70
CA GLU A 155 8.67 17.85 2.61
C GLU A 155 9.80 18.63 1.96
N CYS A 156 10.93 18.00 1.62
CA CYS A 156 12.02 18.62 0.86
C CYS A 156 11.99 18.29 -0.64
N GLY A 157 11.06 17.43 -1.10
CA GLY A 157 11.05 16.93 -2.47
C GLY A 157 11.08 18.01 -3.55
N ASP A 158 10.26 19.06 -3.43
CA ASP A 158 10.21 20.16 -4.40
C ASP A 158 11.43 21.09 -4.37
N VAL A 159 12.13 21.19 -3.23
CA VAL A 159 13.40 21.91 -3.13
C VAL A 159 14.49 21.14 -3.91
N ILE A 160 14.56 19.83 -3.72
CA ILE A 160 15.59 18.99 -4.32
C ILE A 160 15.45 18.93 -5.84
N VAL A 161 14.24 18.67 -6.34
CA VAL A 161 14.01 18.41 -7.78
C VAL A 161 13.58 19.65 -8.57
N GLY A 162 13.24 20.76 -7.89
CA GLY A 162 12.53 21.88 -8.48
C GLY A 162 13.23 22.53 -9.68
N ALA A 163 14.54 22.72 -9.62
CA ALA A 163 15.31 23.29 -10.74
C ALA A 163 15.26 22.37 -11.98
N LEU A 164 15.49 21.07 -11.77
CA LEU A 164 15.50 20.07 -12.84
C LEU A 164 14.10 19.87 -13.47
N VAL A 165 13.03 19.98 -12.68
CA VAL A 165 11.66 19.87 -13.20
C VAL A 165 11.26 21.08 -14.04
N ARG A 166 11.75 22.29 -13.69
CA ARG A 166 11.49 23.53 -14.46
C ARG A 166 12.24 23.53 -15.79
N GLU A 167 13.49 23.06 -15.77
CA GLU A 167 14.37 23.04 -16.94
C GLU A 167 14.89 21.62 -17.20
N PRO A 168 14.00 20.67 -17.60
CA PRO A 168 14.43 19.31 -17.85
C PRO A 168 15.23 19.25 -19.15
N PRO A 169 16.38 18.53 -19.17
CA PRO A 169 17.07 18.15 -20.39
C PRO A 169 16.13 17.48 -21.38
N ALA A 170 16.34 17.74 -22.68
CA ALA A 170 15.44 17.29 -23.74
C ALA A 170 15.37 15.76 -23.88
N ASP A 171 16.44 15.06 -23.53
CA ASP A 171 16.62 13.62 -23.59
C ASP A 171 16.24 12.89 -22.30
N MET A 172 15.72 13.59 -21.29
CA MET A 172 15.27 12.97 -20.04
C MET A 172 14.12 11.98 -20.31
N PRO A 173 14.21 10.72 -19.81
CA PRO A 173 13.11 9.78 -19.93
C PRO A 173 11.84 10.27 -19.24
N GLY A 174 10.70 10.18 -19.92
CA GLY A 174 9.43 10.68 -19.37
C GLY A 174 9.02 10.01 -18.05
N VAL A 175 9.37 8.73 -17.86
CA VAL A 175 9.12 8.01 -16.60
C VAL A 175 9.87 8.62 -15.41
N ILE A 176 11.10 9.10 -15.62
CA ILE A 176 11.89 9.77 -14.59
C ILE A 176 11.35 11.19 -14.37
N TYR A 177 10.98 11.89 -15.44
CA TYR A 177 10.38 13.21 -15.32
C TYR A 177 9.07 13.20 -14.53
N ASP A 178 8.13 12.29 -14.85
CA ASP A 178 6.87 12.16 -14.09
C ASP A 178 7.16 11.79 -12.62
N ALA A 179 8.21 11.00 -12.32
CA ALA A 179 8.63 10.70 -10.95
C ALA A 179 9.16 11.95 -10.22
N LEU A 180 10.01 12.76 -10.86
CA LEU A 180 10.52 14.02 -10.31
C LEU A 180 9.38 15.02 -10.05
N VAL A 181 8.45 15.19 -10.99
CA VAL A 181 7.24 16.01 -10.80
C VAL A 181 6.41 15.45 -9.64
N GLY A 182 6.25 14.13 -9.57
CA GLY A 182 5.53 13.48 -8.48
C GLY A 182 6.14 13.74 -7.11
N LEU A 183 7.47 13.66 -6.99
CA LEU A 183 8.21 13.96 -5.76
C LEU A 183 8.10 15.43 -5.36
N ALA A 184 8.11 16.37 -6.32
CA ALA A 184 7.87 17.78 -6.04
C ALA A 184 6.46 18.03 -5.49
N LEU A 185 5.44 17.46 -6.15
CA LEU A 185 4.05 17.60 -5.70
C LEU A 185 3.82 16.92 -4.34
N SER A 186 4.43 15.76 -4.11
CA SER A 186 4.42 15.08 -2.82
C SER A 186 5.05 15.94 -1.72
N GLY A 187 6.17 16.63 -1.98
CA GLY A 187 6.76 17.52 -0.98
C GLY A 187 5.88 18.71 -0.61
N ARG A 188 5.11 19.22 -1.56
CA ARG A 188 4.10 20.26 -1.27
C ARG A 188 2.90 19.72 -0.52
N LEU A 189 2.42 18.53 -0.87
CA LEU A 189 1.30 17.86 -0.19
C LEU A 189 1.67 17.45 1.24
N SER A 190 2.91 17.04 1.51
CA SER A 190 3.35 16.70 2.87
C SER A 190 3.32 17.91 3.81
N ARG A 191 3.46 19.12 3.26
CA ARG A 191 3.29 20.40 3.97
C ARG A 191 1.85 20.93 3.96
N ALA A 192 0.91 20.22 3.34
CA ALA A 192 -0.50 20.57 3.37
C ALA A 192 -1.18 20.01 4.62
N ALA A 193 -2.15 20.77 5.13
CA ALA A 193 -2.93 20.47 6.32
C ALA A 193 -2.08 20.20 7.59
N VAL A 194 -0.89 20.81 7.66
CA VAL A 194 -0.07 20.82 8.87
C VAL A 194 -0.31 22.11 9.66
N SER A 195 -0.16 22.03 10.98
CA SER A 195 -0.23 23.17 11.91
C SER A 195 -1.49 24.03 11.73
N PRO A 196 -2.69 23.51 12.02
CA PRO A 196 -3.89 24.35 12.02
C PRO A 196 -3.74 25.49 13.04
N PRO A 197 -4.43 26.63 12.83
CA PRO A 197 -4.49 27.67 13.85
C PRO A 197 -4.99 27.08 15.17
N GLN A 198 -4.67 27.73 16.28
CA GLN A 198 -5.07 27.29 17.61
C GLN A 198 -6.00 28.33 18.23
N LEU A 199 -6.94 27.86 19.03
CA LEU A 199 -7.79 28.68 19.88
C LEU A 199 -7.35 28.43 21.32
N GLU A 200 -7.12 29.49 22.08
CA GLU A 200 -6.84 29.40 23.51
C GLU A 200 -8.14 29.42 24.33
N PRO A 201 -8.17 28.80 25.53
CA PRO A 201 -9.29 28.90 26.45
C PRO A 201 -9.59 30.37 26.85
N PRO A 202 -10.85 30.70 27.19
CA PRO A 202 -12.00 29.81 27.35
C PRO A 202 -12.71 29.47 26.03
N TYR A 203 -13.22 28.23 25.93
CA TYR A 203 -13.93 27.72 24.76
C TYR A 203 -15.43 27.98 24.86
N THR A 204 -15.82 29.26 24.91
CA THR A 204 -17.24 29.63 24.87
C THR A 204 -17.80 29.44 23.46
N LYS A 205 -19.12 29.30 23.36
CA LYS A 205 -19.81 29.26 22.06
C LYS A 205 -19.38 30.41 21.13
N GLU A 206 -19.27 31.61 21.67
CA GLU A 206 -18.90 32.80 20.89
C GLU A 206 -17.42 32.75 20.43
N SER A 207 -16.48 32.37 21.31
CA SER A 207 -15.05 32.32 20.95
C SER A 207 -14.77 31.25 19.90
N VAL A 208 -15.38 30.07 20.04
CA VAL A 208 -15.26 28.98 19.07
C VAL A 208 -15.88 29.35 17.72
N THR A 209 -17.04 30.01 17.72
CA THR A 209 -17.69 30.45 16.46
C THR A 209 -16.84 31.47 15.73
N LYS A 210 -16.37 32.50 16.44
CA LYS A 210 -15.48 33.51 15.86
C LYS A 210 -14.20 32.90 15.31
N TYR A 211 -13.63 31.92 16.01
CA TYR A 211 -12.44 31.19 15.56
C TYR A 211 -12.69 30.38 14.27
N ILE A 212 -13.83 29.68 14.21
CA ILE A 212 -14.26 28.93 13.02
C ILE A 212 -14.49 29.87 11.83
N ASP A 213 -15.16 31.00 12.04
CA ASP A 213 -15.51 31.95 10.97
C ASP A 213 -14.33 32.77 10.46
N SER A 214 -13.23 32.81 11.21
CA SER A 214 -12.02 33.56 10.88
C SER A 214 -10.84 32.65 10.55
N ALA A 215 -9.94 32.42 11.51
CA ALA A 215 -8.66 31.77 11.32
C ALA A 215 -8.83 30.34 10.78
N MET A 216 -9.70 29.54 11.41
CA MET A 216 -9.89 28.15 11.00
C MET A 216 -10.60 28.04 9.65
N GLY A 217 -11.64 28.83 9.40
CA GLY A 217 -12.37 28.83 8.13
C GLY A 217 -11.49 29.25 6.95
N ALA A 218 -10.63 30.25 7.14
CA ALA A 218 -9.64 30.65 6.15
C ALA A 218 -8.62 29.53 5.91
N TRP A 219 -8.08 28.93 6.98
CA TRP A 219 -7.14 27.81 6.88
C TRP A 219 -7.76 26.61 6.14
N VAL A 220 -8.99 26.23 6.50
CA VAL A 220 -9.75 25.15 5.86
C VAL A 220 -9.85 25.36 4.35
N LYS A 221 -10.29 26.55 3.91
CA LYS A 221 -10.45 26.88 2.49
C LYS A 221 -9.12 26.81 1.73
N GLN A 222 -8.06 27.36 2.31
CA GLN A 222 -6.73 27.37 1.70
C GLN A 222 -6.16 25.94 1.57
N GLN A 223 -6.15 25.17 2.66
CA GLN A 223 -5.60 23.81 2.65
C GLN A 223 -6.39 22.88 1.73
N ALA A 224 -7.71 22.98 1.72
CA ALA A 224 -8.55 22.20 0.83
C ALA A 224 -8.23 22.47 -0.65
N THR A 225 -8.13 23.74 -1.01
CA THR A 225 -7.80 24.17 -2.37
C THR A 225 -6.40 23.68 -2.75
N ALA A 226 -5.42 23.83 -1.85
CA ALA A 226 -4.06 23.39 -2.09
C ALA A 226 -3.96 21.88 -2.35
N ILE A 227 -4.62 21.06 -1.51
CA ILE A 227 -4.66 19.59 -1.69
C ILE A 227 -5.31 19.25 -3.03
N GLN A 228 -6.47 19.85 -3.35
CA GLN A 228 -7.20 19.57 -4.59
C GLN A 228 -6.38 19.93 -5.83
N VAL A 229 -5.79 21.13 -5.87
CA VAL A 229 -4.98 21.58 -7.02
C VAL A 229 -3.79 20.66 -7.26
N LEU A 230 -3.05 20.32 -6.20
CA LEU A 230 -1.88 19.43 -6.32
C LEU A 230 -2.30 18.01 -6.73
N ALA A 231 -3.39 17.48 -6.17
CA ALA A 231 -3.91 16.16 -6.54
C ALA A 231 -4.37 16.09 -8.00
N ILE A 232 -5.03 17.14 -8.52
CA ILE A 232 -5.47 17.20 -9.93
C ILE A 232 -4.27 17.18 -10.88
N ILE A 233 -3.18 17.87 -10.53
CA ILE A 233 -1.95 17.84 -11.33
C ILE A 233 -1.33 16.44 -11.26
N GLY A 234 -1.24 15.87 -10.06
CA GLY A 234 -0.73 14.51 -9.83
C GLY A 234 -1.51 13.43 -10.58
N ALA A 235 -2.83 13.56 -10.69
CA ALA A 235 -3.69 12.60 -11.38
C ALA A 235 -3.37 12.47 -12.88
N LYS A 236 -2.76 13.51 -13.49
CA LYS A 236 -2.32 13.54 -14.89
C LYS A 236 -0.95 12.89 -15.11
N LEU A 237 -0.20 12.62 -14.03
CA LEU A 237 1.05 11.86 -14.11
C LEU A 237 0.76 10.40 -14.46
N ARG A 238 1.82 9.66 -14.78
CA ARG A 238 1.74 8.24 -15.07
C ARG A 238 2.62 7.45 -14.11
N HIS A 239 2.33 6.16 -13.98
CA HIS A 239 3.19 5.18 -13.33
C HIS A 239 3.61 5.63 -11.90
N TYR A 240 4.89 5.47 -11.55
CA TYR A 240 5.42 5.78 -10.22
C TYR A 240 5.16 7.22 -9.75
N GLY A 241 5.30 8.22 -10.64
CA GLY A 241 5.02 9.62 -10.30
C GLY A 241 3.57 9.85 -9.85
N LYS A 242 2.61 9.21 -10.51
CA LYS A 242 1.19 9.24 -10.09
C LYS A 242 1.01 8.57 -8.73
N ALA A 243 1.67 7.44 -8.51
CA ALA A 243 1.61 6.69 -7.26
C ALA A 243 2.06 7.55 -6.06
N VAL A 244 3.22 8.19 -6.20
CA VAL A 244 3.84 9.06 -5.19
C VAL A 244 2.87 10.17 -4.76
N VAL A 245 2.26 10.87 -5.72
CA VAL A 245 1.32 11.96 -5.43
C VAL A 245 0.01 11.46 -4.85
N ALA A 246 -0.53 10.37 -5.37
CA ALA A 246 -1.81 9.83 -4.91
C ALA A 246 -1.76 9.41 -3.43
N VAL A 247 -0.70 8.72 -3.01
CA VAL A 247 -0.50 8.35 -1.60
C VAL A 247 -0.40 9.60 -0.71
N GLU A 248 0.40 10.60 -1.10
CA GLU A 248 0.58 11.79 -0.28
C GLU A 248 -0.67 12.69 -0.26
N ALA A 249 -1.47 12.71 -1.33
CA ALA A 249 -2.77 13.38 -1.35
C ALA A 249 -3.74 12.72 -0.36
N GLY A 250 -3.74 11.38 -0.30
CA GLY A 250 -4.51 10.63 0.69
C GLY A 250 -4.10 10.97 2.12
N LEU A 251 -2.79 11.06 2.39
CA LEU A 251 -2.27 11.45 3.70
C LEU A 251 -2.64 12.89 4.06
N ALA A 252 -2.59 13.81 3.09
CA ALA A 252 -2.97 15.20 3.31
C ALA A 252 -4.45 15.36 3.68
N GLU A 253 -5.35 14.60 3.04
CA GLU A 253 -6.76 14.54 3.44
C GLU A 253 -6.92 13.99 4.87
N MET A 254 -6.12 13.00 5.28
CA MET A 254 -6.19 12.46 6.65
C MET A 254 -5.67 13.46 7.69
N ARG A 255 -4.56 14.14 7.41
CA ARG A 255 -4.08 15.24 8.25
C ARG A 255 -5.13 16.34 8.39
N PHE A 256 -5.82 16.67 7.31
CA PHE A 256 -6.90 17.65 7.31
C PHE A 256 -8.05 17.21 8.23
N ILE A 257 -8.51 15.95 8.11
CA ILE A 257 -9.57 15.38 8.97
C ILE A 257 -9.15 15.44 10.44
N ASP A 258 -7.92 15.00 10.75
CA ASP A 258 -7.39 15.00 12.12
C ASP A 258 -7.28 16.42 12.68
N ALA A 259 -6.93 17.41 11.86
CA ALA A 259 -6.89 18.82 12.26
C ALA A 259 -8.28 19.37 12.59
N VAL A 260 -9.30 19.06 11.79
CA VAL A 260 -10.68 19.51 12.06
C VAL A 260 -11.25 18.84 13.31
N ARG A 261 -10.98 17.54 13.51
CA ARG A 261 -11.40 16.81 14.73
C ARG A 261 -10.84 17.39 16.02
N LYS A 262 -9.69 18.06 15.95
CA LYS A 262 -9.01 18.69 17.09
C LYS A 262 -9.54 20.10 17.41
N VAL A 263 -10.44 20.66 16.62
CA VAL A 263 -11.06 21.95 16.93
C VAL A 263 -11.80 21.84 18.27
N PRO A 264 -11.54 22.75 19.23
CA PRO A 264 -12.21 22.72 20.53
C PRO A 264 -13.73 22.76 20.41
N VAL A 265 -14.39 21.94 21.23
CA VAL A 265 -15.85 21.94 21.35
C VAL A 265 -16.26 22.98 22.39
N PRO A 266 -17.27 23.82 22.12
CA PRO A 266 -17.75 24.80 23.10
C PRO A 266 -18.12 24.13 24.43
N GLU A 267 -17.82 24.77 25.55
CA GLU A 267 -18.11 24.25 26.89
C GLU A 267 -19.58 23.88 27.07
N GLU A 268 -20.49 24.63 26.44
CA GLU A 268 -21.93 24.41 26.50
C GLU A 268 -22.39 23.14 25.77
N ILE A 269 -21.55 22.59 24.87
CA ILE A 269 -21.75 21.30 24.21
C ILE A 269 -20.97 20.22 24.97
N ALA A 270 -19.74 20.52 25.38
CA ALA A 270 -18.85 19.58 26.05
C ALA A 270 -19.38 19.07 27.40
N LYS A 271 -20.24 19.86 28.09
CA LYS A 271 -20.87 19.51 29.37
C LYS A 271 -22.05 18.53 29.25
N PHE A 272 -22.55 18.23 28.04
CA PHE A 272 -23.71 17.36 27.85
C PHE A 272 -23.40 16.25 26.84
N ASP A 273 -23.37 15.00 27.32
CA ASP A 273 -22.95 13.83 26.51
C ASP A 273 -23.77 13.67 25.22
N GLU A 274 -25.10 13.79 25.29
CA GLU A 274 -25.98 13.69 24.10
C GLU A 274 -25.68 14.79 23.06
N ALA A 275 -25.37 16.01 23.51
CA ALA A 275 -25.04 17.12 22.62
C ALA A 275 -23.67 16.91 21.98
N LYS A 276 -22.71 16.39 22.74
CA LYS A 276 -21.37 16.03 22.29
C LYS A 276 -21.42 14.91 21.25
N GLU A 277 -22.22 13.86 21.48
CA GLU A 277 -22.42 12.78 20.53
C GLU A 277 -23.06 13.29 19.22
N THR A 278 -24.13 14.07 19.32
CA THR A 278 -24.78 14.69 18.15
C THR A 278 -23.81 15.56 17.35
N TYR A 279 -22.94 16.31 18.03
CA TYR A 279 -21.91 17.13 17.40
C TYR A 279 -20.92 16.26 16.61
N TYR A 280 -20.37 15.22 17.22
CA TYR A 280 -19.39 14.35 16.55
C TYR A 280 -20.02 13.53 15.42
N GLN A 281 -21.24 13.03 15.57
CA GLN A 281 -21.95 12.34 14.48
C GLN A 281 -22.10 13.24 13.24
N ARG A 282 -22.47 14.52 13.44
CA ARG A 282 -22.58 15.48 12.34
C ARG A 282 -21.24 15.85 11.75
N LEU A 283 -20.21 16.04 12.59
CA LEU A 283 -18.86 16.31 12.13
C LEU A 283 -18.34 15.16 11.24
N GLU A 284 -18.52 13.92 11.68
CA GLU A 284 -18.11 12.73 10.93
C GLU A 284 -18.85 12.60 9.59
N SER A 285 -20.16 12.90 9.57
CA SER A 285 -20.95 12.97 8.33
C SER A 285 -20.42 14.02 7.35
N GLN A 286 -19.98 15.19 7.84
CA GLN A 286 -19.40 16.24 6.99
C GLN A 286 -18.00 15.89 6.47
N LEU A 287 -17.23 15.12 7.23
CA LEU A 287 -15.89 14.69 6.85
C LEU A 287 -15.90 13.48 5.89
N GLU A 288 -17.05 12.84 5.68
CA GLU A 288 -17.19 11.63 4.87
C GLU A 288 -16.68 11.80 3.42
N ALA A 289 -17.01 12.93 2.78
CA ALA A 289 -16.51 13.21 1.43
C ALA A 289 -14.97 13.28 1.38
N ARG A 290 -14.32 13.76 2.44
CA ARG A 290 -12.86 13.79 2.54
C ARG A 290 -12.27 12.41 2.80
N LYS A 291 -12.91 11.62 3.66
CA LYS A 291 -12.52 10.22 3.89
C LYS A 291 -12.52 9.45 2.59
N ARG A 292 -13.59 9.56 1.80
CA ARG A 292 -13.69 8.94 0.47
C ARG A 292 -12.57 9.39 -0.47
N ARG A 293 -12.31 10.70 -0.57
CA ARG A 293 -11.18 11.17 -1.40
C ARG A 293 -9.83 10.63 -0.92
N GLY A 294 -9.60 10.59 0.39
CA GLY A 294 -8.38 10.05 0.97
C GLY A 294 -8.20 8.56 0.68
N ARG A 295 -9.29 7.78 0.79
CA ARG A 295 -9.36 6.36 0.44
C ARG A 295 -9.06 6.15 -1.03
N ASP A 296 -9.78 6.85 -1.90
CA ASP A 296 -9.68 6.67 -3.35
C ASP A 296 -8.27 7.05 -3.84
N ALA A 297 -7.67 8.09 -3.26
CA ALA A 297 -6.29 8.47 -3.54
C ALA A 297 -5.28 7.38 -3.07
N ALA A 298 -5.47 6.82 -1.89
CA ALA A 298 -4.65 5.70 -1.40
C ALA A 298 -4.78 4.46 -2.30
N LEU A 299 -6.00 4.12 -2.73
CA LEU A 299 -6.27 3.01 -3.64
C LEU A 299 -5.65 3.20 -5.03
N VAL A 300 -5.72 4.41 -5.59
CA VAL A 300 -5.00 4.77 -6.83
C VAL A 300 -3.50 4.61 -6.64
N GLY A 301 -2.96 5.07 -5.51
CA GLY A 301 -1.56 4.92 -5.13
C GLY A 301 -1.13 3.46 -5.09
N LEU A 302 -1.88 2.60 -4.38
CA LEU A 302 -1.63 1.16 -4.30
C LEU A 302 -1.68 0.49 -5.67
N GLY A 303 -2.70 0.80 -6.48
CA GLY A 303 -2.80 0.25 -7.83
C GLY A 303 -1.59 0.57 -8.71
N GLN A 304 -1.06 1.80 -8.63
CA GLN A 304 0.15 2.18 -9.35
C GLN A 304 1.43 1.56 -8.77
N LEU A 305 1.57 1.48 -7.43
CA LEU A 305 2.71 0.82 -6.79
C LEU A 305 2.75 -0.68 -7.11
N ALA A 306 1.58 -1.32 -7.22
CA ALA A 306 1.48 -2.71 -7.64
C ALA A 306 1.89 -2.90 -9.11
N GLN A 307 1.57 -1.96 -10.01
CA GLN A 307 2.03 -1.99 -11.40
C GLN A 307 3.56 -1.84 -11.49
N VAL A 308 4.15 -0.97 -10.65
CA VAL A 308 5.60 -0.85 -10.50
C VAL A 308 6.21 -2.15 -9.95
N GLY A 309 5.45 -2.89 -9.13
CA GLY A 309 5.85 -4.14 -8.50
C GLY A 309 6.46 -3.96 -7.11
N VAL A 310 6.15 -2.87 -6.40
CA VAL A 310 6.71 -2.61 -5.07
C VAL A 310 6.14 -3.62 -4.07
N ILE A 311 6.98 -4.42 -3.42
CA ILE A 311 6.53 -5.33 -2.34
C ILE A 311 6.68 -4.61 -1.00
N ARG A 312 7.87 -4.05 -0.74
CA ARG A 312 8.17 -3.34 0.50
C ARG A 312 8.58 -1.91 0.22
N GLY A 313 7.93 -0.97 0.90
CA GLY A 313 8.29 0.44 0.81
C GLY A 313 7.35 1.32 1.60
N LEU A 314 7.90 2.42 2.14
CA LEU A 314 7.19 3.35 3.02
C LEU A 314 5.86 3.86 2.44
N ARG A 315 5.74 3.97 1.11
CA ARG A 315 4.52 4.43 0.45
C ARG A 315 3.41 3.38 0.43
N VAL A 316 3.77 2.10 0.33
CA VAL A 316 2.82 0.98 0.47
C VAL A 316 2.30 0.98 1.91
N ASP A 317 3.20 1.02 2.88
CA ASP A 317 2.86 1.02 4.31
C ASP A 317 1.94 2.18 4.68
N ARG A 318 2.27 3.40 4.21
CA ARG A 318 1.45 4.59 4.42
C ARG A 318 0.07 4.48 3.78
N ALA A 319 -0.02 4.00 2.54
CA ALA A 319 -1.29 3.85 1.85
C ALA A 319 -2.19 2.81 2.53
N ARG A 320 -1.61 1.66 2.92
CA ARG A 320 -2.32 0.62 3.67
C ARG A 320 -2.74 1.12 5.05
N ALA A 321 -1.90 1.89 5.76
CA ALA A 321 -2.23 2.48 7.05
C ALA A 321 -3.39 3.48 6.97
N ILE A 322 -3.51 4.26 5.89
CA ILE A 322 -4.68 5.12 5.65
C ILE A 322 -5.96 4.27 5.59
N LEU A 323 -5.96 3.23 4.77
CA LEU A 323 -7.12 2.36 4.55
C LEU A 323 -7.48 1.59 5.82
N SER A 324 -6.48 1.05 6.51
CA SER A 324 -6.62 0.37 7.79
C SER A 324 -7.29 1.27 8.82
N ARG A 325 -6.82 2.53 8.99
CA ARG A 325 -7.42 3.48 9.93
C ARG A 325 -8.88 3.81 9.62
N MET A 326 -9.26 3.89 8.35
CA MET A 326 -10.63 4.22 7.95
C MET A 326 -11.64 3.10 8.19
N TYR A 327 -11.19 1.84 8.15
CA TYR A 327 -12.05 0.66 8.15
C TYR A 327 -11.78 -0.29 9.33
N GLY A 328 -11.19 0.20 10.41
CA GLY A 328 -10.92 -0.61 11.60
C GLY A 328 -9.93 -1.76 11.36
N GLY A 329 -9.03 -1.61 10.39
CA GLY A 329 -7.95 -2.54 10.09
C GLY A 329 -8.31 -3.80 9.30
N SER A 330 -9.58 -4.16 9.20
CA SER A 330 -9.98 -5.53 8.85
C SER A 330 -9.68 -5.96 7.39
N PRO A 331 -10.06 -5.24 6.32
CA PRO A 331 -9.99 -5.82 4.97
C PRO A 331 -8.60 -5.76 4.35
N ILE A 332 -7.95 -4.59 4.35
CA ILE A 332 -6.69 -4.39 3.59
C ILE A 332 -5.53 -5.21 4.16
N ASN A 333 -5.53 -5.47 5.48
CA ASN A 333 -4.47 -6.19 6.18
C ASN A 333 -4.82 -7.64 6.49
N ALA A 334 -5.96 -8.15 6.02
CA ALA A 334 -6.42 -9.49 6.39
C ALA A 334 -5.44 -10.60 5.94
N LEU A 335 -4.70 -10.40 4.85
CA LEU A 335 -3.69 -11.36 4.39
C LEU A 335 -2.34 -11.25 5.10
N ASP A 336 -2.10 -10.24 5.95
CA ASP A 336 -0.81 -10.06 6.62
C ASP A 336 -0.52 -11.15 7.66
N GLY A 337 -1.58 -11.82 8.14
CA GLY A 337 -1.44 -12.96 9.06
C GLY A 337 -1.01 -14.26 8.36
N LEU A 338 -1.08 -14.34 7.03
CA LEU A 338 -0.70 -15.56 6.31
C LEU A 338 0.79 -15.82 6.41
N GLN A 339 1.15 -17.05 6.76
CA GLN A 339 2.52 -17.48 6.96
C GLN A 339 3.14 -17.96 5.65
N LEU A 340 4.12 -17.22 5.13
CA LEU A 340 4.84 -17.63 3.92
C LEU A 340 6.16 -18.34 4.26
N PRO A 341 6.55 -19.42 3.55
CA PRO A 341 7.77 -20.18 3.86
C PRO A 341 9.01 -19.28 3.84
N PRO A 342 9.81 -19.20 4.91
CA PRO A 342 10.83 -18.16 5.04
C PRO A 342 11.79 -18.15 3.85
N LEU A 343 12.07 -16.94 3.34
CA LEU A 343 13.08 -16.77 2.31
C LEU A 343 14.45 -17.12 2.90
N GLN A 344 15.15 -18.08 2.29
CA GLN A 344 16.47 -18.49 2.75
C GLN A 344 17.40 -17.27 2.84
N PRO A 345 18.14 -17.10 3.95
CA PRO A 345 19.13 -16.04 4.07
C PRO A 345 20.13 -16.14 2.91
N ALA A 346 20.42 -14.99 2.31
CA ALA A 346 21.28 -14.93 1.14
C ALA A 346 22.23 -13.73 1.28
N GLY A 347 23.53 -13.98 1.11
CA GLY A 347 24.56 -12.94 1.16
C GLY A 347 24.75 -12.30 -0.21
N ALA A 348 24.54 -10.99 -0.31
CA ALA A 348 24.84 -10.23 -1.52
C ALA A 348 26.35 -10.03 -1.67
N THR A 349 26.94 -10.64 -2.69
CA THR A 349 28.39 -10.65 -2.93
C THR A 349 28.83 -9.60 -3.95
N THR A 350 27.98 -9.28 -4.93
CA THR A 350 28.25 -8.26 -5.96
C THR A 350 27.58 -6.92 -5.63
N ALA A 351 28.05 -5.85 -6.28
CA ALA A 351 27.43 -4.53 -6.15
C ALA A 351 25.97 -4.56 -6.63
N GLU A 352 25.67 -5.25 -7.73
CA GLU A 352 24.33 -5.38 -8.29
C GLU A 352 23.39 -6.11 -7.32
N GLN A 353 23.86 -7.18 -6.67
CA GLN A 353 23.07 -7.90 -5.66
C GLN A 353 22.77 -7.02 -4.44
N ARG A 354 23.74 -6.21 -3.99
CA ARG A 354 23.54 -5.26 -2.89
C ARG A 354 22.62 -4.11 -3.29
N LEU A 355 22.74 -3.61 -4.52
CA LEU A 355 21.82 -2.61 -5.08
C LEU A 355 20.39 -3.16 -5.17
N ALA A 356 20.21 -4.40 -5.62
CA ALA A 356 18.89 -5.05 -5.67
C ALA A 356 18.21 -5.10 -4.30
N ALA A 357 18.97 -5.32 -3.23
CA ALA A 357 18.46 -5.33 -1.86
C ALA A 357 18.19 -3.91 -1.28
N ARG A 358 18.85 -2.86 -1.80
CA ARG A 358 18.81 -1.49 -1.25
C ARG A 358 17.91 -0.53 -2.00
N LEU A 359 17.87 -0.62 -3.33
CA LEU A 359 17.14 0.32 -4.17
C LEU A 359 15.62 0.16 -4.00
N PRO A 360 14.86 1.27 -3.95
CA PRO A 360 13.42 1.20 -4.16
C PRO A 360 13.11 0.58 -5.53
N THR A 361 12.06 -0.24 -5.60
CA THR A 361 11.73 -1.09 -6.77
C THR A 361 11.68 -0.32 -8.09
N PHE A 362 11.15 0.89 -8.10
CA PHE A 362 11.11 1.73 -9.30
C PHE A 362 12.51 1.99 -9.86
N TYR A 363 13.47 2.36 -9.01
CA TYR A 363 14.85 2.65 -9.41
C TYR A 363 15.62 1.36 -9.72
N ALA A 364 15.39 0.28 -8.97
CA ALA A 364 15.96 -1.04 -9.28
C ALA A 364 15.59 -1.49 -10.70
N GLY A 365 14.34 -1.27 -11.13
CA GLY A 365 13.87 -1.57 -12.48
C GLY A 365 14.46 -0.69 -13.59
N LEU A 366 15.05 0.45 -13.26
CA LEU A 366 15.73 1.35 -14.21
C LEU A 366 17.25 1.11 -14.26
N THR A 367 17.84 0.60 -13.18
CA THR A 367 19.29 0.48 -13.00
C THR A 367 19.79 -0.93 -13.28
N LEU A 368 19.08 -1.94 -12.79
CA LEU A 368 19.50 -3.32 -12.92
C LEU A 368 19.06 -3.90 -14.27
N GLN A 369 19.92 -4.72 -14.86
CA GLN A 369 19.62 -5.39 -16.12
C GLN A 369 18.45 -6.36 -15.93
N ALA A 370 17.42 -6.24 -16.78
CA ALA A 370 16.20 -7.03 -16.66
C ALA A 370 16.46 -8.55 -16.69
N ASP A 371 17.45 -9.00 -17.46
CA ASP A 371 17.80 -10.42 -17.57
C ASP A 371 18.61 -10.95 -16.37
N ALA A 372 19.09 -10.09 -15.47
CA ALA A 372 19.87 -10.53 -14.32
C ALA A 372 19.06 -11.41 -13.35
N VAL A 373 17.72 -11.28 -13.31
CA VAL A 373 16.85 -12.13 -12.48
C VAL A 373 16.73 -13.57 -12.98
N LYS A 374 17.32 -13.92 -14.13
CA LYS A 374 17.51 -15.32 -14.54
C LYS A 374 18.52 -16.03 -13.62
N GLU A 375 19.31 -15.28 -12.86
CA GLU A 375 20.14 -15.81 -11.79
C GLU A 375 19.33 -15.89 -10.47
N PRO A 376 19.21 -17.06 -9.83
CA PRO A 376 18.42 -17.21 -8.61
C PRO A 376 18.81 -16.25 -7.48
N MET A 377 20.10 -15.96 -7.32
CA MET A 377 20.58 -15.04 -6.28
C MET A 377 20.11 -13.61 -6.53
N MET A 378 20.10 -13.15 -7.79
CA MET A 378 19.61 -11.82 -8.13
C MET A 378 18.11 -11.70 -7.89
N LEU A 379 17.33 -12.69 -8.34
CA LEU A 379 15.90 -12.73 -8.08
C LEU A 379 15.63 -12.78 -6.57
N ARG A 380 16.39 -13.56 -5.82
CA ARG A 380 16.30 -13.60 -4.36
C ARG A 380 16.53 -12.23 -3.72
N MET A 381 17.50 -11.44 -4.20
CA MET A 381 17.74 -10.08 -3.69
C MET A 381 16.65 -9.10 -4.09
N ILE A 382 16.16 -9.16 -5.33
CA ILE A 382 15.21 -8.16 -5.83
C ILE A 382 13.86 -8.24 -5.10
N ILE A 383 13.37 -9.46 -4.83
CA ILE A 383 12.05 -9.68 -4.18
C ILE A 383 11.98 -9.16 -2.74
N GLU A 384 13.11 -8.85 -2.09
CA GLU A 384 13.14 -8.19 -0.78
C GLU A 384 12.48 -6.80 -0.79
N LYS A 385 12.53 -6.11 -1.95
CA LYS A 385 11.93 -4.79 -2.15
C LYS A 385 10.77 -4.83 -3.12
N GLY A 386 10.88 -5.60 -4.19
CA GLY A 386 9.81 -5.71 -5.18
C GLY A 386 10.23 -6.45 -6.44
N LEU A 387 9.29 -6.59 -7.36
CA LEU A 387 9.50 -7.25 -8.63
C LEU A 387 9.20 -6.28 -9.78
N PRO A 388 10.19 -5.47 -10.23
CA PRO A 388 9.95 -4.44 -11.22
C PRO A 388 9.41 -5.02 -12.53
N ILE A 389 8.57 -4.26 -13.23
CA ILE A 389 7.92 -4.70 -14.48
C ILE A 389 8.90 -5.23 -15.55
N ALA A 390 10.08 -4.60 -15.70
CA ALA A 390 11.10 -5.05 -16.64
C ALA A 390 11.58 -6.48 -16.33
N HIS A 391 11.77 -6.79 -15.05
CA HIS A 391 12.19 -8.10 -14.57
C HIS A 391 11.06 -9.15 -14.72
N ARG A 392 9.80 -8.76 -14.49
CA ARG A 392 8.64 -9.63 -14.74
C ARG A 392 8.51 -10.00 -16.22
N ILE A 393 8.71 -9.03 -17.12
CA ILE A 393 8.73 -9.28 -18.57
C ILE A 393 9.85 -10.25 -18.95
N ALA A 394 11.05 -10.11 -18.36
CA ALA A 394 12.17 -11.00 -18.62
C ALA A 394 11.90 -12.43 -18.12
N LEU A 395 11.35 -12.57 -16.91
CA LEU A 395 10.98 -13.87 -16.33
C LEU A 395 9.89 -14.57 -17.15
N GLY A 396 8.87 -13.84 -17.61
CA GLY A 396 7.79 -14.41 -18.44
C GLY A 396 8.21 -14.87 -19.84
N LYS A 397 9.42 -14.49 -20.29
CA LYS A 397 10.01 -14.93 -21.57
C LYS A 397 11.05 -16.05 -21.41
N THR A 398 11.29 -16.49 -20.18
CA THR A 398 12.39 -17.41 -19.85
C THR A 398 11.84 -18.74 -19.37
N GLU A 399 12.45 -19.84 -19.80
CA GLU A 399 12.20 -21.14 -19.18
C GLU A 399 12.78 -21.14 -17.75
N LEU A 400 11.91 -21.24 -16.75
CA LEU A 400 12.30 -21.09 -15.37
C LEU A 400 12.73 -22.42 -14.76
N SER A 401 13.94 -22.43 -14.20
CA SER A 401 14.39 -23.52 -13.33
C SER A 401 13.48 -23.63 -12.10
N PRO A 402 13.42 -24.80 -11.43
CA PRO A 402 12.60 -24.96 -10.22
C PRO A 402 12.89 -23.94 -9.11
N ALA A 403 14.16 -23.56 -8.93
CA ALA A 403 14.55 -22.54 -7.96
C ALA A 403 14.00 -21.15 -8.32
N LEU A 404 14.03 -20.78 -9.62
CA LEU A 404 13.44 -19.53 -10.09
C LEU A 404 11.91 -19.55 -10.00
N ARG A 405 11.26 -20.66 -10.34
CA ARG A 405 9.79 -20.82 -10.20
C ARG A 405 9.36 -20.55 -8.76
N LEU A 406 10.04 -21.16 -7.79
CA LEU A 406 9.75 -20.97 -6.37
C LEU A 406 9.96 -19.51 -5.93
N LEU A 407 11.09 -18.89 -6.27
CA LEU A 407 11.37 -17.49 -5.91
C LEU A 407 10.40 -16.51 -6.57
N TYR A 408 10.05 -16.75 -7.83
CA TYR A 408 9.11 -15.90 -8.55
C TYR A 408 7.70 -16.05 -7.99
N ALA A 409 7.22 -17.27 -7.75
CA ALA A 409 5.94 -17.52 -7.10
C ALA A 409 5.88 -16.86 -5.72
N ARG A 410 6.97 -16.90 -4.95
CA ARG A 410 7.06 -16.18 -3.67
C ARG A 410 6.93 -14.67 -3.84
N GLY A 411 7.64 -14.06 -4.78
CA GLY A 411 7.51 -12.63 -5.07
C GLY A 411 6.09 -12.24 -5.52
N ARG A 412 5.43 -13.10 -6.31
CA ARG A 412 4.03 -12.96 -6.71
C ARG A 412 3.09 -13.00 -5.51
N PHE A 413 3.27 -13.95 -4.57
CA PHE A 413 2.46 -13.99 -3.36
C PHE A 413 2.62 -12.75 -2.47
N GLU A 414 3.83 -12.22 -2.32
CA GLU A 414 4.00 -10.99 -1.54
C GLU A 414 3.32 -9.78 -2.22
N LEU A 415 3.25 -9.73 -3.56
CA LEU A 415 2.42 -8.75 -4.26
C LEU A 415 0.93 -9.01 -4.02
N ALA A 416 0.48 -10.26 -4.08
CA ALA A 416 -0.90 -10.62 -3.82
C ALA A 416 -1.35 -10.23 -2.40
N GLN A 417 -0.53 -10.51 -1.38
CA GLN A 417 -0.81 -10.12 0.02
C GLN A 417 -0.91 -8.60 0.17
N ASN A 418 0.00 -7.85 -0.45
CA ASN A 418 0.05 -6.40 -0.29
C ASN A 418 -1.07 -5.64 -1.01
N TYR A 419 -1.56 -6.18 -2.12
CA TYR A 419 -2.46 -5.46 -3.01
C TYR A 419 -3.77 -6.18 -3.30
N TRP A 420 -4.00 -7.35 -2.67
CA TRP A 420 -5.15 -8.20 -2.96
C TRP A 420 -5.29 -8.47 -4.46
N ARG A 421 -4.18 -8.77 -5.14
CA ARG A 421 -4.15 -8.96 -6.59
C ARG A 421 -4.31 -10.43 -6.96
N SER A 422 -5.53 -10.83 -7.34
CA SER A 422 -5.82 -12.20 -7.80
C SER A 422 -4.90 -12.68 -8.92
N VAL A 423 -4.54 -11.80 -9.87
CA VAL A 423 -3.64 -12.16 -10.97
C VAL A 423 -2.26 -12.63 -10.48
N ASP A 424 -1.76 -12.08 -9.38
CA ASP A 424 -0.47 -12.53 -8.83
C ASP A 424 -0.62 -13.87 -8.09
N VAL A 425 -1.80 -14.17 -7.52
CA VAL A 425 -2.13 -15.50 -7.00
C VAL A 425 -2.13 -16.52 -8.13
N ASP A 426 -2.85 -16.24 -9.21
CA ASP A 426 -3.01 -17.16 -10.34
C ASP A 426 -1.69 -17.42 -11.07
N GLU A 427 -0.86 -16.39 -11.23
CA GLU A 427 0.51 -16.52 -11.74
C GLU A 427 1.37 -17.43 -10.85
N ALA A 428 1.25 -17.31 -9.52
CA ALA A 428 1.97 -18.18 -8.61
C ALA A 428 1.48 -19.63 -8.68
N ILE A 429 0.16 -19.86 -8.83
CA ILE A 429 -0.41 -21.19 -9.07
C ILE A 429 0.14 -21.78 -10.37
N GLY A 430 0.12 -21.03 -11.49
CA GLY A 430 0.65 -21.47 -12.78
C GLY A 430 2.12 -21.89 -12.69
N LEU A 431 2.95 -21.07 -12.02
CA LEU A 431 4.37 -21.36 -11.82
C LEU A 431 4.63 -22.67 -11.06
N LEU A 432 3.81 -22.97 -10.03
CA LEU A 432 4.02 -24.07 -9.09
C LEU A 432 3.28 -25.36 -9.47
N SER A 433 2.19 -25.25 -10.23
CA SER A 433 1.43 -26.39 -10.74
C SER A 433 2.20 -27.12 -11.85
N GLU A 434 2.89 -26.39 -12.72
CA GLU A 434 3.79 -26.93 -13.77
C GLU A 434 5.17 -27.34 -13.23
N TRP A 435 5.23 -27.91 -12.02
CA TRP A 435 6.50 -28.40 -11.48
C TRP A 435 6.99 -29.61 -12.29
N PRO A 436 8.31 -29.73 -12.59
CA PRO A 436 8.81 -30.86 -13.37
C PRO A 436 8.47 -32.22 -12.72
N ALA A 437 7.85 -33.11 -13.50
CA ALA A 437 7.36 -34.40 -13.00
C ALA A 437 8.50 -35.36 -12.57
N ASP A 438 9.72 -35.14 -13.07
CA ASP A 438 10.92 -35.89 -12.70
C ASP A 438 11.51 -35.46 -11.35
N ARG A 439 10.95 -34.44 -10.69
CA ARG A 439 11.46 -33.87 -9.44
C ARG A 439 10.37 -33.76 -8.39
N GLN A 440 10.70 -34.16 -7.16
CA GLN A 440 9.83 -33.91 -6.02
C GLN A 440 9.64 -32.40 -5.80
N ARG A 441 8.38 -31.97 -5.64
CA ARG A 441 8.07 -30.59 -5.26
C ARG A 441 8.52 -30.35 -3.80
N PRO A 442 9.34 -29.34 -3.52
CA PRO A 442 9.78 -29.05 -2.16
C PRO A 442 8.60 -28.57 -1.30
N PRO A 443 8.62 -28.77 0.04
CA PRO A 443 7.54 -28.35 0.93
C PRO A 443 7.13 -26.88 0.76
N GLU A 444 8.10 -25.98 0.55
CA GLU A 444 7.87 -24.55 0.35
C GLU A 444 7.02 -24.28 -0.90
N ALA A 445 7.25 -25.01 -1.99
CA ALA A 445 6.47 -24.90 -3.21
C ALA A 445 5.07 -25.49 -3.03
N SER A 446 4.93 -26.59 -2.28
CA SER A 446 3.62 -27.18 -1.97
C SER A 446 2.76 -26.25 -1.10
N LEU A 447 3.33 -25.65 -0.05
CA LEU A 447 2.61 -24.70 0.80
C LEU A 447 2.16 -23.47 0.01
N LEU A 448 3.03 -22.89 -0.82
CA LEU A 448 2.65 -21.75 -1.66
C LEU A 448 1.58 -22.12 -2.68
N LEU A 449 1.63 -23.31 -3.29
CA LEU A 449 0.57 -23.75 -4.20
C LEU A 449 -0.77 -23.92 -3.46
N ALA A 450 -0.75 -24.52 -2.26
CA ALA A 450 -1.94 -24.69 -1.43
C ALA A 450 -2.55 -23.34 -1.02
N LEU A 451 -1.73 -22.38 -0.61
CA LEU A 451 -2.15 -20.99 -0.35
C LEU A 451 -2.76 -20.35 -1.60
N GLY A 452 -2.15 -20.59 -2.77
CA GLY A 452 -2.65 -20.10 -4.05
C GLY A 452 -4.05 -20.59 -4.34
N ILE A 453 -4.26 -21.91 -4.27
CA ILE A 453 -5.56 -22.54 -4.47
C ILE A 453 -6.59 -21.98 -3.48
N ALA A 454 -6.20 -21.78 -2.22
CA ALA A 454 -7.09 -21.24 -1.19
C ALA A 454 -7.48 -19.77 -1.42
N LEU A 455 -6.65 -18.99 -2.08
CA LEU A 455 -6.87 -17.57 -2.41
C LEU A 455 -7.36 -17.34 -3.85
N HIS A 456 -7.38 -18.38 -4.68
CA HIS A 456 -7.88 -18.33 -6.05
C HIS A 456 -9.34 -17.84 -6.07
N GLY A 457 -9.71 -17.02 -7.04
CA GLY A 457 -11.04 -16.40 -7.10
C GLY A 457 -11.22 -15.17 -6.19
N GLY A 458 -10.16 -14.74 -5.49
CA GLY A 458 -10.14 -13.51 -4.70
C GLY A 458 -10.42 -12.23 -5.51
N PRO A 459 -10.48 -11.07 -4.83
CA PRO A 459 -10.73 -9.79 -5.50
C PRO A 459 -9.60 -9.45 -6.46
N ALA A 460 -9.88 -8.69 -7.52
CA ALA A 460 -8.85 -8.36 -8.51
C ALA A 460 -7.77 -7.41 -7.97
N ASN A 461 -8.10 -6.59 -6.96
CA ASN A 461 -7.20 -5.65 -6.33
C ASN A 461 -7.78 -5.10 -5.00
N ALA A 462 -6.97 -4.33 -4.30
CA ALA A 462 -7.33 -3.63 -3.07
C ALA A 462 -8.58 -2.74 -3.21
N ALA A 463 -8.84 -2.10 -4.36
CA ALA A 463 -10.01 -1.24 -4.49
C ALA A 463 -11.31 -2.06 -4.49
N GLU A 464 -11.32 -3.18 -5.21
CA GLU A 464 -12.43 -4.14 -5.19
C GLU A 464 -12.61 -4.73 -3.79
N MET A 465 -11.51 -5.10 -3.14
CA MET A 465 -11.52 -5.58 -1.75
C MET A 465 -12.14 -4.57 -0.77
N MET A 466 -11.83 -3.28 -0.90
CA MET A 466 -12.36 -2.24 -0.02
C MET A 466 -13.83 -1.87 -0.30
N VAL A 467 -14.38 -2.29 -1.44
CA VAL A 467 -15.78 -2.03 -1.83
C VAL A 467 -16.66 -3.25 -1.60
N ARG A 468 -16.14 -4.47 -1.78
CA ARG A 468 -16.86 -5.71 -1.50
C ARG A 468 -16.94 -5.94 0.00
N ALA A 469 -18.09 -5.59 0.58
CA ALA A 469 -18.48 -6.06 1.90
C ALA A 469 -19.73 -6.94 1.74
N PRO A 470 -19.79 -8.12 2.40
CA PRO A 470 -18.82 -8.67 3.35
C PRO A 470 -17.73 -9.55 2.70
N LEU A 471 -16.64 -9.83 3.45
CA LEU A 471 -15.58 -10.79 3.07
C LEU A 471 -16.12 -12.19 2.73
N ALA A 472 -17.31 -12.51 3.22
CA ALA A 472 -18.11 -13.69 2.91
C ALA A 472 -18.30 -13.95 1.41
N ASP A 473 -18.30 -12.90 0.58
CA ASP A 473 -18.49 -12.99 -0.88
C ASP A 473 -17.17 -13.13 -1.64
N LEU A 474 -16.03 -13.20 -0.94
CA LEU A 474 -14.75 -13.52 -1.54
C LEU A 474 -14.79 -14.99 -1.94
N ARG A 475 -14.62 -15.29 -3.22
CA ARG A 475 -14.64 -16.67 -3.76
C ARG A 475 -13.36 -17.44 -3.40
N ILE A 476 -12.84 -17.20 -2.19
CA ILE A 476 -11.68 -17.84 -1.57
C ILE A 476 -12.17 -18.86 -0.52
N GLY A 477 -11.28 -19.69 0.02
CA GLY A 477 -11.63 -20.60 1.11
C GLY A 477 -11.58 -22.09 0.80
N ASN A 478 -11.10 -22.47 -0.38
CA ASN A 478 -10.74 -23.86 -0.67
C ASN A 478 -9.42 -24.24 0.03
N VAL A 479 -9.52 -24.66 1.29
CA VAL A 479 -8.37 -25.01 2.13
C VAL A 479 -7.97 -26.49 2.08
N VAL A 480 -8.54 -27.28 1.17
CA VAL A 480 -8.29 -28.74 1.11
C VAL A 480 -6.81 -29.09 0.94
N ALA A 481 -6.09 -28.35 0.09
CA ALA A 481 -4.65 -28.51 -0.11
C ALA A 481 -3.85 -28.20 1.17
N LEU A 482 -4.28 -27.18 1.93
CA LEU A 482 -3.63 -26.79 3.19
C LEU A 482 -3.89 -27.83 4.27
N ASP A 483 -5.12 -28.34 4.36
CA ASP A 483 -5.49 -29.40 5.31
C ASP A 483 -4.68 -30.68 5.05
N ALA A 484 -4.51 -31.08 3.78
CA ALA A 484 -3.69 -32.23 3.40
C ALA A 484 -2.22 -32.06 3.83
N LEU A 485 -1.64 -30.86 3.67
CA LEU A 485 -0.27 -30.58 4.12
C LEU A 485 -0.13 -30.55 5.64
N ALA A 486 -1.16 -30.08 6.35
CA ALA A 486 -1.19 -30.09 7.80
C ALA A 486 -1.24 -31.54 8.36
N ASP A 487 -1.98 -32.42 7.70
CA ASP A 487 -2.14 -33.82 8.11
C ASP A 487 -0.91 -34.70 7.79
N ASP A 488 -0.15 -34.37 6.74
CA ASP A 488 1.11 -35.07 6.40
C ASP A 488 2.20 -34.90 7.47
N GLY A 489 2.08 -33.89 8.34
CA GLY A 489 3.01 -33.69 9.46
C GLY A 489 4.42 -33.23 9.05
N GLY A 490 4.59 -32.72 7.84
CA GLY A 490 5.86 -32.21 7.33
C GLY A 490 6.33 -30.93 8.03
N LYS A 491 7.52 -30.44 7.64
CA LYS A 491 8.18 -29.25 8.23
C LYS A 491 7.31 -27.99 8.26
N LEU A 492 6.38 -27.86 7.30
CA LEU A 492 5.50 -26.69 7.16
C LEU A 492 4.04 -26.99 7.55
N ALA A 493 3.76 -28.15 8.17
CA ALA A 493 2.41 -28.54 8.57
C ALA A 493 1.76 -27.52 9.51
N THR A 494 2.54 -26.96 10.45
CA THR A 494 2.09 -25.91 11.36
C THR A 494 1.59 -24.67 10.62
N MET A 495 2.35 -24.22 9.62
CA MET A 495 1.98 -23.05 8.81
C MET A 495 0.73 -23.35 7.98
N ALA A 496 0.67 -24.52 7.36
CA ALA A 496 -0.50 -24.95 6.58
C ALA A 496 -1.78 -24.98 7.44
N ALA A 497 -1.70 -25.52 8.67
CA ALA A 497 -2.82 -25.57 9.60
C ALA A 497 -3.27 -24.16 10.02
N PHE A 498 -2.33 -23.26 10.32
CA PHE A 498 -2.64 -21.88 10.70
C PHE A 498 -3.29 -21.11 9.54
N ASP A 499 -2.70 -21.20 8.34
CA ASP A 499 -3.21 -20.51 7.16
C ASP A 499 -4.59 -21.04 6.74
N ALA A 500 -4.83 -22.35 6.84
CA ALA A 500 -6.16 -22.93 6.62
C ALA A 500 -7.20 -22.33 7.58
N ALA A 501 -6.86 -22.21 8.87
CA ALA A 501 -7.73 -21.61 9.88
C ALA A 501 -7.99 -20.14 9.60
N LEU A 502 -6.94 -19.37 9.27
CA LEU A 502 -7.05 -17.95 8.97
C LEU A 502 -7.88 -17.70 7.71
N ILE A 503 -7.65 -18.42 6.62
CA ILE A 503 -8.45 -18.27 5.40
C ILE A 503 -9.92 -18.63 5.67
N LYS A 504 -10.21 -19.66 6.47
CA LYS A 504 -11.59 -19.98 6.89
C LYS A 504 -12.21 -18.87 7.73
N GLN A 505 -11.48 -18.28 8.66
CA GLN A 505 -11.93 -17.11 9.42
C GLN A 505 -12.27 -15.93 8.48
N LEU A 506 -11.41 -15.67 7.50
CA LEU A 506 -11.59 -14.55 6.55
C LEU A 506 -12.74 -14.78 5.55
N SER A 507 -12.96 -16.02 5.15
CA SER A 507 -14.00 -16.42 4.18
C SER A 507 -15.31 -16.86 4.84
N ALA A 508 -15.49 -16.59 6.14
CA ALA A 508 -16.70 -16.94 6.86
C ALA A 508 -17.93 -16.35 6.14
N PRO A 509 -18.90 -17.17 5.69
CA PRO A 509 -20.09 -16.66 5.04
C PRO A 509 -20.92 -15.83 6.03
N ALA A 510 -21.73 -14.90 5.55
CA ALA A 510 -22.62 -14.12 6.42
C ALA A 510 -23.62 -15.01 7.20
N THR A 511 -23.86 -16.23 6.70
CA THR A 511 -24.70 -17.27 7.32
C THR A 511 -23.92 -18.24 8.21
N ALA A 512 -22.65 -17.97 8.51
CA ALA A 512 -21.84 -18.82 9.37
C ALA A 512 -22.48 -18.95 10.76
N ASN A 513 -22.77 -20.18 11.16
CA ASN A 513 -23.38 -20.50 12.46
C ASN A 513 -22.30 -20.79 13.52
N ALA A 514 -22.73 -21.08 14.75
CA ALA A 514 -21.82 -21.39 15.85
C ALA A 514 -20.88 -22.58 15.53
N ASP A 515 -21.35 -23.59 14.80
CA ASP A 515 -20.53 -24.75 14.43
C ASP A 515 -19.40 -24.39 13.46
N TYR A 516 -19.64 -23.48 12.51
CA TYR A 516 -18.58 -22.95 11.64
C TYR A 516 -17.46 -22.31 12.46
N TRP A 517 -17.82 -21.48 13.44
CA TRP A 517 -16.85 -20.78 14.27
C TRP A 517 -16.12 -21.72 15.24
N ARG A 518 -16.77 -22.78 15.72
CA ARG A 518 -16.10 -23.87 16.47
C ARG A 518 -15.10 -24.63 15.61
N ASP A 519 -15.40 -24.89 14.34
CA ASP A 519 -14.45 -25.50 13.40
C ASP A 519 -13.22 -24.59 13.22
N VAL A 520 -13.43 -23.29 12.99
CA VAL A 520 -12.34 -22.30 12.93
C VAL A 520 -11.50 -22.32 14.21
N ALA A 521 -12.14 -22.32 15.39
CA ALA A 521 -11.43 -22.40 16.67
C ALA A 521 -10.63 -23.71 16.82
N ALA A 522 -11.22 -24.85 16.43
CA ALA A 522 -10.54 -26.15 16.47
C ALA A 522 -9.30 -26.17 15.56
N ARG A 523 -9.38 -25.57 14.37
CA ARG A 523 -8.26 -25.44 13.43
C ARG A 523 -7.12 -24.60 14.01
N PHE A 524 -7.42 -23.46 14.63
CA PHE A 524 -6.40 -22.66 15.32
C PHE A 524 -5.78 -23.39 16.51
N ARG A 525 -6.54 -24.13 17.31
CA ARG A 525 -5.97 -24.96 18.39
C ARG A 525 -5.08 -26.08 17.86
N LYS A 526 -5.45 -26.70 16.73
CA LYS A 526 -4.60 -27.69 16.04
C LYS A 526 -3.27 -27.04 15.62
N ALA A 527 -3.33 -25.86 14.99
CA ALA A 527 -2.13 -25.11 14.63
C ALA A 527 -1.26 -24.77 15.86
N ALA A 528 -1.86 -24.23 16.92
CA ALA A 528 -1.17 -23.92 18.19
C ALA A 528 -0.49 -25.15 18.82
N GLY A 529 -1.11 -26.33 18.73
CA GLY A 529 -0.53 -27.59 19.20
C GLY A 529 0.71 -28.04 18.42
N LEU A 530 0.89 -27.55 17.19
CA LEU A 530 2.03 -27.83 16.32
C LEU A 530 3.10 -26.72 16.35
N MET A 531 2.84 -25.58 17.00
CA MET A 531 3.73 -24.42 17.03
C MET A 531 4.82 -24.54 18.10
N GLN A 532 6.04 -24.18 17.71
CA GLN A 532 7.20 -24.10 18.62
C GLN A 532 7.47 -22.67 19.10
N ASP A 533 7.23 -21.68 18.24
CA ASP A 533 7.40 -20.28 18.61
C ASP A 533 6.27 -19.83 19.57
N VAL A 534 6.65 -19.16 20.64
CA VAL A 534 5.73 -18.77 21.71
C VAL A 534 4.77 -17.67 21.25
N HIS A 535 5.23 -16.76 20.39
CA HIS A 535 4.40 -15.67 19.88
C HIS A 535 3.38 -16.19 18.87
N ASP A 536 3.82 -17.03 17.92
CA ASP A 536 2.91 -17.64 16.94
C ASP A 536 1.84 -18.49 17.64
N LYS A 537 2.26 -19.28 18.65
CA LYS A 537 1.34 -20.08 19.45
C LYS A 537 0.32 -19.22 20.18
N ALA A 538 0.75 -18.12 20.80
CA ALA A 538 -0.14 -17.21 21.50
C ALA A 538 -1.14 -16.54 20.55
N ASP A 539 -0.73 -16.16 19.33
CA ASP A 539 -1.65 -15.63 18.31
C ASP A 539 -2.68 -16.67 17.88
N ALA A 540 -2.26 -17.92 17.63
CA ALA A 540 -3.19 -19.00 17.30
C ALA A 540 -4.19 -19.28 18.44
N GLU A 541 -3.74 -19.33 19.69
CA GLU A 541 -4.62 -19.51 20.86
C GLU A 541 -5.59 -18.35 21.05
N GLN A 542 -5.13 -17.10 20.84
CA GLN A 542 -5.98 -15.92 20.90
C GLN A 542 -7.07 -15.98 19.82
N ARG A 543 -6.72 -16.31 18.58
CA ARG A 543 -7.68 -16.43 17.47
C ARG A 543 -8.67 -17.56 17.69
N ALA A 544 -8.23 -18.68 18.28
CA ALA A 544 -9.15 -19.75 18.68
C ALA A 544 -10.19 -19.25 19.70
N SER A 545 -9.75 -18.50 20.71
CA SER A 545 -10.63 -17.90 21.71
C SER A 545 -11.61 -16.89 21.11
N GLU A 546 -11.15 -16.04 20.19
CA GLU A 546 -12.01 -15.08 19.48
C GLU A 546 -13.08 -15.79 18.63
N ALA A 547 -12.72 -16.91 17.98
CA ALA A 547 -13.66 -17.73 17.23
C ALA A 547 -14.68 -18.42 18.15
N ASP A 548 -14.28 -18.95 19.31
CA ASP A 548 -15.21 -19.50 20.31
C ASP A 548 -16.18 -18.44 20.85
N GLN A 549 -15.67 -17.23 21.14
CA GLN A 549 -16.52 -16.11 21.59
C GLN A 549 -17.54 -15.73 20.53
N THR A 550 -17.14 -15.74 19.26
CA THR A 550 -18.04 -15.53 18.12
C THR A 550 -19.09 -16.63 18.04
N ALA A 551 -18.70 -17.90 18.21
CA ALA A 551 -19.63 -19.02 18.23
C ALA A 551 -20.67 -18.87 19.35
N ALA A 552 -20.23 -18.56 20.58
CA ALA A 552 -21.09 -18.37 21.73
C ALA A 552 -22.06 -17.18 21.57
N ALA A 553 -21.62 -16.09 20.93
CA ALA A 553 -22.47 -14.93 20.66
C ALA A 553 -23.57 -15.20 19.62
N ILE A 554 -23.38 -16.20 18.73
CA ILE A 554 -24.35 -16.58 17.70
C ILE A 554 -25.37 -17.60 18.24
N GLU A 555 -25.05 -18.34 19.31
CA GLU A 555 -25.98 -19.32 19.86
C GLU A 555 -27.26 -18.66 20.40
N PRO A 556 -28.45 -19.11 19.95
CA PRO A 556 -29.71 -18.61 20.48
C PRO A 556 -29.88 -19.12 21.91
N GLY A 557 -29.49 -18.30 22.91
CA GLY A 557 -29.75 -18.62 24.32
C GLY A 557 -28.80 -18.04 25.39
N ALA A 558 -27.79 -17.24 25.04
CA ALA A 558 -26.90 -16.63 26.05
C ALA A 558 -27.40 -15.29 26.63
N GLY A 559 -28.64 -14.91 26.31
CA GLY A 559 -29.31 -13.72 26.81
C GLY A 559 -30.78 -14.00 27.11
N ASP A 560 -31.01 -14.68 28.23
CA ASP A 560 -32.15 -14.50 29.13
C ASP A 560 -31.73 -14.88 30.56
#